data_AF-A0A521FYR0-F1
#
_entry.id   AF-A0A521FYR0-F1
#
_cell.length_a   1.000
_cell.length_b   1.000
_cell.length_c   1.000
_cell.angle_alpha   90.00
_cell.angle_beta   90.00
_cell.angle_gamma   90.00
#
_symmetry.space_group_name_H-M   'P 1'
#
loop_
_entity.id
_entity.type
_entity.pdbx_description
1 polymer ?
#
loop_
_entity_poly.entity_id
_entity_poly.type
_entity_poly.pdbx_seq_one_letter_code
_entity_poly.pdbx_strand_id
1 'polypeptide(L)'
;MILNYHFFINFEHKGDVMKTILRMTHQREVILDEMGKCKGHPTADVLYERIKKKLPRISLATVYRNLEILSEAGMIRKLEISGRQKRFDRLLDQHHHIYCVQCHRVDNLKVETVSPDSAAEIGYRISGCRIEFFGICPECQKKNNSRHEDSNEECRVTGPAKLNGKLNERQREVLKVLNGCCGTCSGRDIATAISLEPEKVSCQLTALKKKGLIASPARCRYEITAAGREVL
;
A
#
# COMPACT_ATOMS: atom_id res chain seq x y z
N MET A 1 7.94 42.69 9.51
CA MET A 1 8.22 42.26 8.13
C MET A 1 7.28 41.12 7.78
N ILE A 2 6.23 41.49 7.07
CA ILE A 2 5.19 40.63 6.51
C ILE A 2 5.82 39.82 5.38
N LEU A 3 5.56 38.51 5.35
CA LEU A 3 5.46 37.60 4.19
C LEU A 3 5.86 36.17 4.63
N ASN A 4 5.05 35.19 4.20
CA ASN A 4 5.21 33.73 4.36
C ASN A 4 4.30 33.00 5.37
N TYR A 5 3.09 33.53 5.63
CA TYR A 5 1.99 32.75 6.20
C TYR A 5 0.74 32.70 5.29
N HIS A 6 0.91 33.06 4.01
CA HIS A 6 -0.20 33.20 3.05
C HIS A 6 -0.25 32.11 1.97
N PHE A 7 0.54 31.04 2.11
CA PHE A 7 0.64 30.00 1.07
C PHE A 7 -0.33 28.83 1.22
N PHE A 8 -0.97 28.66 2.39
CA PHE A 8 -1.83 27.49 2.65
C PHE A 8 -3.30 27.79 2.97
N ILE A 9 -3.69 29.06 3.16
CA ILE A 9 -5.07 29.41 3.58
C ILE A 9 -5.90 30.05 2.45
N ASN A 10 -5.32 30.27 1.25
CA ASN A 10 -6.02 30.88 0.11
C ASN A 10 -6.09 29.96 -1.11
N PHE A 11 -6.59 28.73 -0.94
CA PHE A 11 -6.73 27.79 -2.06
C PHE A 11 -8.14 27.81 -2.70
N GLU A 12 -9.17 28.29 -1.99
CA GLU A 12 -10.55 28.32 -2.53
C GLU A 12 -10.76 29.35 -3.64
N HIS A 13 -9.98 30.44 -3.68
CA HIS A 13 -10.11 31.48 -4.70
C HIS A 13 -9.15 31.35 -5.90
N LYS A 14 -8.26 30.34 -5.94
CA LYS A 14 -7.23 30.22 -7.01
C LYS A 14 -7.70 29.52 -8.28
N GLY A 15 -8.76 28.70 -8.21
CA GLY A 15 -9.23 27.90 -9.35
C GLY A 15 -9.67 28.74 -10.55
N ASP A 16 -10.32 29.88 -10.31
CA ASP A 16 -10.79 30.78 -11.38
C ASP A 16 -9.73 31.82 -11.78
N VAL A 17 -8.87 32.25 -10.86
CA VAL A 17 -7.85 33.30 -11.10
C VAL A 17 -6.64 32.80 -11.89
N MET A 18 -6.34 31.50 -11.89
CA MET A 18 -5.19 30.93 -12.65
C MET A 18 -5.57 30.40 -14.04
N LYS A 19 -6.86 30.35 -14.37
CA LYS A 19 -7.36 30.08 -15.73
C LYS A 19 -6.87 31.13 -16.75
N THR A 20 -6.53 32.34 -16.29
CA THR A 20 -6.09 33.48 -17.11
C THR A 20 -4.59 33.51 -17.42
N ILE A 21 -3.74 32.77 -16.70
CA ILE A 21 -2.27 32.78 -16.92
C ILE A 21 -1.80 31.54 -17.71
N LEU A 22 -2.47 30.39 -17.53
CA LEU A 22 -2.13 29.18 -18.25
C LEU A 22 -2.81 29.13 -19.62
N ARG A 23 -2.03 29.11 -20.71
CA ARG A 23 -2.57 28.86 -22.06
C ARG A 23 -3.27 27.51 -22.09
N MET A 24 -4.60 27.49 -22.22
CA MET A 24 -5.32 26.24 -22.38
C MET A 24 -5.15 25.69 -23.79
N THR A 25 -4.52 24.53 -23.90
CA THR A 25 -4.38 23.80 -25.16
C THR A 25 -5.42 22.69 -25.21
N HIS A 26 -5.81 22.28 -26.42
CA HIS A 26 -6.75 21.18 -26.61
C HIS A 26 -6.31 19.89 -25.87
N GLN A 27 -5.01 19.61 -25.80
CA GLN A 27 -4.48 18.47 -25.03
C GLN A 27 -4.82 18.57 -23.53
N ARG A 28 -4.66 19.75 -22.93
CA ARG A 28 -4.93 19.98 -21.51
C ARG A 28 -6.43 19.94 -21.20
N GLU A 29 -7.26 20.44 -22.10
CA GLU A 29 -8.72 20.32 -21.99
C GLU A 29 -9.16 18.86 -21.99
N VAL A 30 -8.63 18.05 -22.90
CA VAL A 30 -8.93 16.61 -22.96
C VAL A 30 -8.44 15.89 -21.70
N ILE A 31 -7.24 16.23 -21.20
CA ILE A 31 -6.70 15.70 -19.94
C ILE A 31 -7.64 16.00 -18.77
N LEU A 32 -8.10 17.25 -18.67
CA LEU A 32 -9.05 17.69 -17.65
C LEU A 32 -10.37 16.94 -17.77
N ASP A 33 -10.98 16.88 -18.95
CA ASP A 33 -12.22 16.15 -19.20
C ASP A 33 -12.13 14.66 -18.80
N GLU A 34 -11.04 13.99 -19.16
CA GLU A 34 -10.81 12.58 -18.80
C GLU A 34 -10.64 12.37 -17.29
N MET A 35 -9.95 13.28 -16.59
CA MET A 35 -9.87 13.21 -15.13
C MET A 35 -11.23 13.41 -14.47
N GLY A 36 -12.10 14.28 -15.02
CA GLY A 36 -13.45 14.49 -14.50
C GLY A 36 -14.36 13.27 -14.63
N LYS A 37 -14.05 12.38 -15.57
CA LYS A 37 -14.77 11.13 -15.79
C LYS A 37 -14.24 9.97 -14.95
N CYS A 38 -13.08 10.13 -14.33
CA CYS A 38 -12.49 9.11 -13.47
C CYS A 38 -13.13 9.17 -12.07
N LYS A 39 -13.74 8.08 -11.62
CA LYS A 39 -14.10 7.91 -10.21
C LYS A 39 -12.86 7.47 -9.43
N GLY A 40 -12.20 8.39 -8.73
CA GLY A 40 -11.01 8.16 -7.91
C GLY A 40 -9.74 8.82 -8.46
N HIS A 41 -8.57 8.38 -7.98
CA HIS A 41 -7.26 9.00 -8.25
C HIS A 41 -6.42 8.18 -9.24
N PRO A 42 -6.54 8.42 -10.56
CA PRO A 42 -5.77 7.69 -11.55
C PRO A 42 -4.29 8.01 -11.47
N THR A 43 -3.45 7.04 -11.86
CA THR A 43 -2.06 7.30 -12.20
C THR A 43 -1.98 7.91 -13.60
N ALA A 44 -0.85 8.54 -13.93
CA ALA A 44 -0.63 9.10 -15.26
C ALA A 44 -0.71 8.04 -16.37
N ASP A 45 -0.31 6.80 -16.09
CA ASP A 45 -0.38 5.69 -17.06
C ASP A 45 -1.84 5.33 -17.38
N VAL A 46 -2.69 5.23 -16.36
CA VAL A 46 -4.13 4.97 -16.53
C VAL A 46 -4.78 6.10 -17.32
N LEU A 47 -4.39 7.34 -17.04
CA LEU A 47 -4.94 8.50 -17.76
C LEU A 47 -4.46 8.53 -19.21
N TYR A 48 -3.19 8.20 -19.48
CA TYR A 48 -2.63 8.11 -20.81
C TYR A 48 -3.38 7.10 -21.69
N GLU A 49 -3.66 5.90 -21.18
CA GLU A 49 -4.42 4.89 -21.94
C GLU A 49 -5.83 5.35 -22.33
N ARG A 50 -6.44 6.21 -21.52
CA ARG A 50 -7.75 6.82 -21.83
C ARG A 50 -7.62 7.95 -22.84
N ILE A 51 -6.67 8.87 -22.62
CA ILE A 51 -6.45 10.02 -23.50
C ILE A 51 -6.00 9.57 -24.89
N LYS A 52 -5.19 8.52 -25.00
CA LYS A 52 -4.69 8.00 -26.28
C LYS A 52 -5.81 7.60 -27.25
N LYS A 53 -6.98 7.19 -26.72
CA LYS A 53 -8.17 6.91 -27.53
C LYS A 53 -8.75 8.15 -28.20
N LYS A 54 -8.58 9.32 -27.58
CA LYS A 54 -9.04 10.63 -28.11
C LYS A 54 -7.95 11.38 -28.86
N LEU A 55 -6.69 11.24 -28.44
CA LEU A 55 -5.52 11.89 -29.00
C LEU A 55 -4.46 10.83 -29.36
N PRO A 56 -4.56 10.17 -30.52
CA PRO A 56 -3.68 9.04 -30.88
C PRO A 56 -2.19 9.40 -30.98
N ARG A 57 -1.87 10.67 -31.23
CA ARG A 57 -0.51 11.19 -31.39
C ARG A 57 0.13 11.64 -30.06
N ILE A 58 -0.59 11.55 -28.94
CA ILE A 58 -0.04 11.97 -27.65
C ILE A 58 0.98 10.95 -27.14
N SER A 59 2.09 11.42 -26.59
CA SER A 59 3.06 10.58 -25.89
C SER A 59 2.78 10.55 -24.39
N LEU A 60 3.20 9.49 -23.71
CA LEU A 60 3.12 9.41 -22.24
C LEU A 60 3.86 10.59 -21.58
N ALA A 61 5.03 10.96 -22.08
CA ALA A 61 5.79 12.11 -21.59
C ALA A 61 5.01 13.44 -21.70
N THR A 62 4.22 13.60 -22.77
CA THR A 62 3.35 14.77 -22.95
C THR A 62 2.23 14.80 -21.90
N VAL A 63 1.68 13.64 -21.53
CA VAL A 63 0.67 13.55 -20.45
C VAL A 63 1.29 13.96 -19.11
N TYR A 64 2.45 13.40 -18.75
CA TYR A 64 3.16 13.79 -17.51
C TYR A 64 3.47 15.28 -17.44
N ARG A 65 4.02 15.88 -18.51
CA ARG A 65 4.30 17.33 -18.52
C ARG A 65 3.04 18.16 -18.33
N ASN A 66 1.94 17.81 -19.00
CA ASN A 66 0.71 18.56 -18.85
C ASN A 66 0.09 18.39 -17.45
N LEU A 67 0.19 17.21 -16.83
CA LEU A 67 -0.24 17.00 -15.46
C LEU A 67 0.58 17.84 -14.47
N GLU A 68 1.89 17.93 -14.63
CA GLU A 68 2.72 18.79 -13.77
C GLU A 68 2.31 20.27 -13.93
N ILE A 69 2.17 20.75 -15.17
CA ILE A 69 1.74 22.13 -15.46
C ILE A 69 0.35 22.42 -14.88
N LEU A 70 -0.60 21.48 -15.00
CA LEU A 70 -1.94 21.65 -14.43
C LEU A 70 -1.91 21.64 -12.89
N SER A 71 -1.00 20.87 -12.29
CA SER A 71 -0.82 20.83 -10.84
C SER A 71 -0.16 22.11 -10.32
N GLU A 72 0.85 22.62 -11.00
CA GLU A 72 1.48 23.92 -10.71
C GLU A 72 0.47 25.06 -10.87
N ALA A 73 -0.41 24.94 -11.86
CA ALA A 73 -1.52 25.86 -12.08
C ALA A 73 -2.69 25.70 -11.09
N GLY A 74 -2.58 24.78 -10.11
CA GLY A 74 -3.61 24.56 -9.09
C GLY A 74 -4.93 24.01 -9.62
N MET A 75 -4.99 23.56 -10.88
CA MET A 75 -6.19 22.98 -11.50
C MET A 75 -6.40 21.51 -11.10
N ILE A 76 -5.33 20.85 -10.67
CA ILE A 76 -5.34 19.49 -10.13
C ILE A 76 -4.43 19.38 -8.92
N ARG A 77 -4.67 18.38 -8.08
CA ARG A 77 -3.81 18.06 -6.94
C ARG A 77 -2.97 16.83 -7.25
N LYS A 78 -1.68 16.94 -6.98
CA LYS A 78 -0.73 15.82 -7.05
C LYS A 78 -0.68 15.11 -5.71
N LEU A 79 -0.88 13.79 -5.74
CA LEU A 79 -0.75 12.91 -4.58
C LEU A 79 0.56 12.14 -4.71
N GLU A 80 1.58 12.61 -4.00
CA GLU A 80 2.84 11.89 -3.86
C GLU A 80 2.78 11.06 -2.57
N ILE A 81 2.64 9.74 -2.69
CA ILE A 81 2.79 8.82 -1.56
C ILE A 81 4.23 8.33 -1.58
N SER A 82 4.91 8.41 -0.43
CA SER A 82 6.33 8.02 -0.29
C SER A 82 6.57 6.62 -0.86
N GLY A 83 7.50 6.50 -1.82
CA GLY A 83 7.88 5.23 -2.44
C GLY A 83 6.87 4.62 -3.42
N ARG A 84 5.85 5.37 -3.87
CA ARG A 84 4.81 4.85 -4.79
C ARG A 84 4.57 5.75 -5.99
N GLN A 85 3.89 5.20 -7.00
CA GLN A 85 3.52 5.91 -8.22
C GLN A 85 2.64 7.13 -7.91
N LYS A 86 2.94 8.24 -8.59
CA LYS A 86 2.22 9.51 -8.49
C LYS A 86 0.77 9.34 -8.96
N ARG A 87 -0.16 9.82 -8.14
CA ARG A 87 -1.60 9.87 -8.46
C ARG A 87 -2.04 11.32 -8.56
N PHE A 88 -3.13 11.55 -9.30
CA PHE A 88 -3.67 12.89 -9.52
C PHE A 88 -5.13 12.94 -9.13
N ASP A 89 -5.54 14.07 -8.54
CA ASP A 89 -6.91 14.39 -8.18
C ASP A 89 -7.39 15.63 -8.92
N ARG A 90 -8.63 15.61 -9.40
CA ARG A 90 -9.32 16.77 -9.98
C ARG A 90 -10.13 17.54 -8.94
N LEU A 91 -10.58 16.88 -7.87
CA LEU A 91 -11.34 17.52 -6.81
C LEU A 91 -10.37 18.26 -5.89
N LEU A 92 -10.56 19.57 -5.78
CA LEU A 92 -9.75 20.43 -4.91
C LEU A 92 -10.28 20.47 -3.47
N ASP A 93 -11.38 19.79 -3.18
CA ASP A 93 -11.95 19.72 -1.83
C ASP A 93 -10.91 19.25 -0.82
N GLN A 94 -10.89 19.86 0.36
CA GLN A 94 -10.03 19.46 1.46
C GLN A 94 -10.51 18.11 2.01
N HIS A 95 -9.97 17.03 1.46
CA HIS A 95 -10.13 15.69 2.01
C HIS A 95 -8.76 15.05 2.16
N HIS A 96 -8.65 14.24 3.21
CA HIS A 96 -7.49 13.38 3.41
C HIS A 96 -7.69 12.07 2.64
N HIS A 97 -6.59 11.37 2.38
CA HIS A 97 -6.62 10.11 1.67
C HIS A 97 -6.26 8.98 2.63
N ILE A 98 -7.06 7.93 2.64
CA ILE A 98 -6.70 6.66 3.28
C ILE A 98 -6.28 5.64 2.24
N TYR A 99 -5.15 5.00 2.51
CA TYR A 99 -4.56 4.00 1.64
C TYR A 99 -4.80 2.59 2.16
N CYS A 100 -5.36 1.71 1.33
CA CYS A 100 -5.47 0.30 1.66
C CYS A 100 -4.15 -0.44 1.44
N VAL A 101 -3.55 -0.95 2.53
CA VAL A 101 -2.29 -1.71 2.49
C VAL A 101 -2.35 -3.04 1.76
N GLN A 102 -3.54 -3.54 1.45
CA GLN A 102 -3.76 -4.87 0.86
C GLN A 102 -4.12 -4.80 -0.63
N CYS A 103 -4.99 -3.88 -1.04
CA CYS A 103 -5.44 -3.76 -2.44
C CYS A 103 -4.98 -2.48 -3.13
N HIS A 104 -4.20 -1.63 -2.46
CA HIS A 104 -3.67 -0.39 -3.02
C HIS A 104 -4.74 0.64 -3.42
N ARG A 105 -5.99 0.45 -2.97
CA ARG A 105 -7.10 1.39 -3.14
C ARG A 105 -6.86 2.64 -2.31
N VAL A 106 -7.27 3.79 -2.84
CA VAL A 106 -7.24 5.09 -2.18
C VAL A 106 -8.69 5.55 -2.05
N ASP A 107 -9.10 5.86 -0.82
CA ASP A 107 -10.44 6.36 -0.51
C ASP A 107 -10.33 7.72 0.20
N ASN A 108 -11.40 8.51 0.13
CA ASN A 108 -11.47 9.84 0.75
C ASN A 108 -11.84 9.73 2.23
N LEU A 109 -11.15 10.49 3.08
CA LEU A 109 -11.39 10.58 4.51
C LEU A 109 -11.61 12.04 4.91
N LYS A 110 -12.70 12.29 5.63
CA LYS A 110 -12.95 13.59 6.26
C LYS A 110 -12.39 13.51 7.68
N VAL A 111 -11.31 14.23 7.93
CA VAL A 111 -10.74 14.39 9.28
C VAL A 111 -10.54 15.88 9.50
N GLU A 112 -10.92 16.36 10.68
CA GLU A 112 -10.55 17.69 11.13
C GLU A 112 -9.05 17.70 11.43
N THR A 113 -8.28 18.46 10.66
CA THR A 113 -6.84 18.60 10.86
C THR A 113 -6.53 19.20 12.22
N VAL A 114 -5.60 18.58 12.95
CA VAL A 114 -5.00 19.19 14.14
C VAL A 114 -4.17 20.39 13.69
N SER A 115 -4.46 21.58 14.23
CA SER A 115 -3.68 22.78 13.88
C SER A 115 -2.25 22.65 14.44
N PRO A 116 -1.22 23.12 13.71
CA PRO A 116 0.16 23.10 14.18
C PRO A 116 0.43 24.03 15.39
N ASP A 117 -0.59 24.71 15.93
CA ASP A 117 -0.43 25.72 16.99
C ASP A 117 0.18 25.14 18.27
N SER A 118 0.01 23.83 18.49
CA SER A 118 0.60 23.09 19.61
C SER A 118 2.13 22.97 19.57
N ALA A 119 2.78 23.19 18.42
CA ALA A 119 4.24 23.15 18.31
C ALA A 119 4.93 24.51 18.50
N ALA A 120 4.16 25.59 18.67
CA ALA A 120 4.69 26.91 19.05
C ALA A 120 5.30 26.92 20.47
N GLU A 121 4.82 26.05 21.36
CA GLU A 121 5.28 25.96 22.76
C GLU A 121 6.72 25.40 22.88
N ILE A 122 7.25 24.78 21.83
CA ILE A 122 8.55 24.09 21.83
C ILE A 122 9.62 24.86 21.02
N GLY A 123 9.29 26.07 20.53
CA GLY A 123 10.25 26.94 19.83
C GLY A 123 10.60 26.53 18.40
N TYR A 124 9.86 25.60 17.79
CA TYR A 124 10.07 25.19 16.40
C TYR A 124 9.33 26.09 15.41
N ARG A 125 10.01 26.49 14.33
CA ARG A 125 9.38 27.10 13.16
C ARG A 125 8.90 26.01 12.21
N ILE A 126 7.61 25.70 12.28
CA ILE A 126 6.98 24.65 11.47
C ILE A 126 6.94 25.10 10.00
N SER A 127 7.51 24.29 9.11
CA SER A 127 7.53 24.53 7.66
C SER A 127 6.37 23.83 6.92
N GLY A 128 5.71 22.88 7.56
CA GLY A 128 4.55 22.16 7.01
C GLY A 128 4.19 20.93 7.84
N CYS A 129 3.04 20.33 7.54
CA CYS A 129 2.59 19.07 8.14
C CYS A 129 2.12 18.13 7.01
N ARG A 130 2.52 16.86 7.07
CA ARG A 130 2.12 15.82 6.14
C ARG A 130 1.45 14.70 6.93
N ILE A 131 0.18 14.44 6.64
CA ILE A 131 -0.61 13.40 7.29
C ILE A 131 -0.95 12.32 6.25
N GLU A 132 -0.55 11.09 6.51
CA GLU A 132 -0.83 9.93 5.67
C GLU A 132 -1.65 8.91 6.47
N PHE A 133 -2.80 8.49 5.93
CA PHE A 133 -3.63 7.46 6.57
C PHE A 133 -3.41 6.12 5.86
N PHE A 134 -3.11 5.09 6.64
CA PHE A 134 -2.98 3.71 6.17
C PHE A 134 -4.03 2.84 6.86
N GLY A 135 -4.66 1.95 6.11
CA GLY A 135 -5.69 1.06 6.64
C GLY A 135 -5.97 -0.15 5.76
N ILE A 136 -7.03 -0.89 6.08
CA ILE A 136 -7.54 -2.00 5.29
C ILE A 136 -8.96 -1.62 4.87
N CYS A 137 -9.26 -1.60 3.57
CA CYS A 137 -10.58 -1.21 3.09
C CYS A 137 -11.65 -2.24 3.49
N PRO A 138 -12.94 -1.86 3.55
CA PRO A 138 -14.02 -2.77 3.95
C PRO A 138 -14.09 -4.05 3.12
N GLU A 139 -13.76 -4.00 1.83
CA GLU A 139 -13.70 -5.19 0.97
C GLU A 139 -12.60 -6.16 1.40
N CYS A 140 -11.42 -5.64 1.75
CA CYS A 140 -10.31 -6.45 2.25
C CYS A 140 -10.56 -6.97 3.67
N GLN A 141 -11.27 -6.20 4.51
CA GLN A 141 -11.71 -6.66 5.83
C GLN A 141 -12.69 -7.84 5.71
N LYS A 142 -13.68 -7.75 4.80
CA LYS A 142 -14.63 -8.85 4.53
C LYS A 142 -13.95 -10.11 4.00
N LYS A 143 -12.93 -9.99 3.13
CA LYS A 143 -12.12 -11.12 2.66
C LYS A 143 -11.28 -11.78 3.75
N ASN A 144 -10.96 -11.05 4.82
CA ASN A 144 -10.23 -11.57 5.97
C ASN A 144 -11.18 -12.17 7.02
N ASN A 145 -12.40 -11.63 7.20
CA ASN A 145 -13.41 -12.19 8.12
C ASN A 145 -14.13 -13.43 7.57
N SER A 146 -14.38 -13.51 6.26
CA SER A 146 -14.93 -14.73 5.61
C SER A 146 -13.97 -15.92 5.59
N ARG A 147 -12.79 -15.80 6.20
CA ARG A 147 -11.86 -16.91 6.45
C ARG A 147 -11.87 -17.40 7.90
N HIS A 148 -12.74 -16.85 8.76
CA HIS A 148 -12.78 -17.19 10.18
C HIS A 148 -14.13 -17.71 10.70
N GLU A 149 -15.18 -17.85 9.86
CA GLU A 149 -16.45 -18.47 10.30
C GLU A 149 -16.88 -19.74 9.56
N ASP A 150 -16.19 -20.17 8.50
CA ASP A 150 -16.43 -21.50 7.90
C ASP A 150 -15.13 -22.32 7.82
N SER A 151 -14.83 -23.06 8.90
CA SER A 151 -14.04 -24.31 8.82
C SER A 151 -14.39 -25.30 9.95
N ASN A 152 -15.66 -25.33 10.35
CA ASN A 152 -16.31 -26.58 10.73
C ASN A 152 -17.04 -27.10 9.49
N GLU A 153 -16.27 -27.55 8.49
CA GLU A 153 -16.83 -28.38 7.42
C GLU A 153 -15.86 -29.52 7.18
N GLU A 154 -16.26 -30.70 7.67
CA GLU A 154 -15.64 -31.98 7.39
C GLU A 154 -15.58 -32.19 5.87
N CYS A 155 -14.41 -32.03 5.28
CA CYS A 155 -14.16 -32.56 3.95
C CYS A 155 -13.50 -33.94 4.10
N ARG A 156 -14.35 -34.98 4.17
CA ARG A 156 -13.95 -36.36 3.88
C ARG A 156 -13.47 -36.45 2.44
N VAL A 157 -12.15 -36.46 2.24
CA VAL A 157 -11.53 -37.00 1.02
C VAL A 157 -10.32 -37.84 1.42
N THR A 158 -10.61 -39.14 1.56
CA THR A 158 -9.75 -40.30 1.26
C THR A 158 -8.27 -40.28 1.68
N GLY A 159 -7.99 -40.98 2.79
CA GLY A 159 -6.81 -41.86 2.92
C GLY A 159 -5.43 -41.20 3.03
N PRO A 160 -4.45 -41.87 3.66
CA PRO A 160 -3.15 -41.29 3.96
C PRO A 160 -2.35 -41.11 2.67
N ALA A 161 -2.23 -39.87 2.19
CA ALA A 161 -1.29 -39.55 1.12
C ALA A 161 0.14 -39.62 1.68
N LYS A 162 0.69 -40.83 1.64
CA LYS A 162 2.11 -41.22 1.71
C LYS A 162 3.08 -40.07 2.02
N LEU A 163 3.70 -40.17 3.20
CA LEU A 163 5.03 -39.62 3.50
C LEU A 163 6.01 -40.05 2.40
N ASN A 164 6.16 -39.27 1.33
CA ASN A 164 7.19 -39.51 0.32
C ASN A 164 7.57 -38.20 -0.38
N GLY A 165 8.37 -37.42 0.32
CA GLY A 165 9.11 -36.31 -0.26
C GLY A 165 10.23 -35.94 0.69
N LYS A 166 11.45 -36.48 0.43
CA LYS A 166 12.69 -36.21 1.17
C LYS A 166 12.70 -34.74 1.60
N LEU A 167 12.81 -34.48 2.91
CA LEU A 167 13.02 -33.11 3.37
C LEU A 167 14.33 -32.60 2.81
N ASN A 168 14.28 -31.40 2.24
CA ASN A 168 15.49 -30.70 1.81
C ASN A 168 16.37 -30.41 3.03
N GLU A 169 17.68 -30.33 2.84
CA GLU A 169 18.65 -30.06 3.91
C GLU A 169 18.29 -28.80 4.71
N ARG A 170 17.92 -27.73 3.99
CA ARG A 170 17.43 -26.47 4.58
C ARG A 170 16.16 -26.61 5.41
N GLN A 171 15.27 -27.56 5.07
CA GLN A 171 14.06 -27.81 5.86
C GLN A 171 14.40 -28.49 7.19
N ARG A 172 15.40 -29.37 7.20
CA ARG A 172 15.91 -30.00 8.43
C ARG A 172 16.62 -28.99 9.33
N GLU A 173 17.39 -28.06 8.77
CA GLU A 173 18.03 -26.98 9.53
C GLU A 173 16.99 -26.10 10.25
N VAL A 174 15.92 -25.70 9.55
CA VAL A 174 14.83 -24.93 10.14
C VAL A 174 14.15 -25.69 11.28
N LEU A 175 13.91 -27.00 11.12
CA LEU A 175 13.34 -27.83 12.17
C LEU A 175 14.28 -27.97 13.38
N LYS A 176 15.60 -28.11 13.17
CA LYS A 176 16.59 -28.18 14.26
C LYS A 176 16.60 -26.91 15.10
N VAL A 177 16.55 -25.75 14.46
CA VAL A 177 16.47 -24.45 15.15
C VAL A 177 15.18 -24.35 15.95
N LEU A 178 14.04 -24.71 15.36
CA LEU A 178 12.74 -24.68 16.04
C LEU A 178 12.65 -25.67 17.22
N ASN A 179 13.34 -26.80 17.15
CA ASN A 179 13.39 -27.76 18.26
C ASN A 179 14.28 -27.28 19.43
N GLY A 180 15.31 -26.47 19.13
CA GLY A 180 16.20 -25.88 20.14
C GLY A 180 15.62 -24.66 20.85
N CYS A 181 14.50 -24.11 20.38
CA CYS A 181 13.88 -22.93 20.98
C CYS A 181 12.75 -23.32 21.95
N CYS A 182 12.82 -22.81 23.18
CA CYS A 182 11.83 -23.05 24.24
C CYS A 182 10.52 -22.24 24.07
N GLY A 183 10.11 -21.96 22.84
CA GLY A 183 8.92 -21.17 22.54
C GLY A 183 8.76 -20.85 21.06
N THR A 184 7.88 -19.89 20.75
CA THR A 184 7.56 -19.52 19.37
C THR A 184 8.62 -18.58 18.78
N CYS A 185 9.20 -18.99 17.64
CA CYS A 185 10.23 -18.21 16.94
C CYS A 185 9.63 -17.34 15.85
N SER A 186 10.19 -16.15 15.62
CA SER A 186 9.87 -15.39 14.43
C SER A 186 10.66 -15.90 13.22
N GLY A 187 10.15 -15.66 12.02
CA GLY A 187 10.89 -16.00 10.79
C GLY A 187 12.23 -15.28 10.66
N ARG A 188 12.40 -14.14 11.35
CA ARG A 188 13.64 -13.36 11.38
C ARG A 188 14.69 -14.01 12.30
N ASP A 189 14.26 -14.53 13.45
CA ASP A 189 15.14 -15.24 14.40
C ASP A 189 15.68 -16.53 13.80
N ILE A 190 14.84 -17.26 13.06
CA ILE A 190 15.22 -18.49 12.34
C ILE A 190 16.22 -18.17 11.22
N ALA A 191 16.03 -17.05 10.52
CA ALA A 191 16.94 -16.60 9.48
C ALA A 191 18.33 -16.25 10.02
N THR A 192 18.38 -15.57 11.18
CA THR A 192 19.63 -15.28 11.89
C THR A 192 20.35 -16.55 12.35
N ALA A 193 19.61 -17.55 12.85
CA ALA A 193 20.20 -18.80 13.32
C ALA A 193 20.81 -19.68 12.20
N ILE A 194 20.32 -19.56 10.96
CA ILE A 194 20.74 -20.37 9.80
C ILE A 194 21.64 -19.55 8.85
N SER A 195 21.99 -18.31 9.21
CA SER A 195 22.77 -17.38 8.37
C SER A 195 22.19 -17.27 6.96
N LEU A 196 20.86 -17.15 6.85
CA LEU A 196 20.14 -17.16 5.59
C LEU A 196 19.29 -15.90 5.42
N GLU A 197 19.07 -15.46 4.18
CA GLU A 197 18.16 -14.35 3.88
C GLU A 197 16.72 -14.66 4.33
N PRO A 198 16.00 -13.72 4.98
CA PRO A 198 14.68 -13.95 5.56
C PRO A 198 13.60 -14.33 4.52
N GLU A 199 13.77 -13.89 3.28
CA GLU A 199 12.88 -14.25 2.16
C GLU A 199 12.93 -15.74 1.84
N LYS A 200 14.13 -16.35 1.90
CA LYS A 200 14.33 -17.78 1.62
C LYS A 200 13.76 -18.66 2.74
N VAL A 201 13.76 -18.16 3.98
CA VAL A 201 13.20 -18.85 5.15
C VAL A 201 11.66 -18.88 5.09
N SER A 202 11.04 -17.78 4.67
CA SER A 202 9.57 -17.68 4.53
C SER A 202 8.99 -18.78 3.62
N CYS A 203 9.67 -19.07 2.50
CA CYS A 203 9.28 -20.15 1.58
C CYS A 203 9.35 -21.54 2.25
N GLN A 204 10.40 -21.80 3.04
CA GLN A 204 10.55 -23.09 3.74
C GLN A 204 9.54 -23.26 4.87
N LEU A 205 9.25 -22.22 5.64
CA LEU A 205 8.23 -22.24 6.69
C LEU A 205 6.85 -22.53 6.11
N THR A 206 6.51 -21.94 4.96
CA THR A 206 5.25 -22.21 4.26
C THR A 206 5.17 -23.68 3.82
N ALA A 207 6.26 -24.24 3.29
CA ALA A 207 6.33 -25.63 2.87
C ALA A 207 6.23 -26.62 4.05
N LEU A 208 6.92 -26.33 5.17
CA LEU A 208 6.87 -27.14 6.40
C LEU A 208 5.50 -27.10 7.06
N LYS A 209 4.82 -25.94 7.03
CA LYS A 209 3.45 -25.78 7.52
C LYS A 209 2.48 -26.63 6.70
N LYS A 210 2.64 -26.66 5.37
CA LYS A 210 1.82 -27.51 4.47
C LYS A 210 2.04 -29.01 4.72
N LYS A 211 3.22 -29.41 5.20
CA LYS A 211 3.55 -30.79 5.58
C LYS A 211 3.13 -31.16 7.02
N GLY A 212 2.59 -30.22 7.80
CA GLY A 212 2.16 -30.46 9.19
C GLY A 212 3.29 -30.57 10.22
N LEU A 213 4.52 -30.20 9.85
CA LEU A 213 5.70 -30.33 10.73
C LEU A 213 5.91 -29.11 11.64
N ILE A 214 5.28 -27.98 11.32
CA ILE A 214 5.31 -26.76 12.13
C ILE A 214 3.91 -26.17 12.24
N ALA A 215 3.64 -25.54 13.39
CA ALA A 215 2.42 -24.78 13.66
C ALA A 215 2.73 -23.28 13.73
N SER A 216 1.69 -22.46 13.58
CA SER A 216 1.80 -21.00 13.67
C SER A 216 0.69 -20.48 14.58
N PRO A 217 0.95 -20.42 15.90
CA PRO A 217 -0.06 -20.02 16.90
C PRO A 217 -0.40 -18.53 16.84
N ALA A 218 0.52 -17.70 16.32
CA ALA A 218 0.31 -16.27 16.11
C ALA A 218 0.94 -15.82 14.79
N ARG A 219 0.53 -14.64 14.29
CA ARG A 219 1.04 -14.09 13.02
C ARG A 219 2.57 -14.01 13.04
N CYS A 220 3.21 -14.66 12.07
CA CYS A 220 4.67 -14.71 11.93
C CYS A 220 5.42 -15.34 13.12
N ARG A 221 4.73 -16.14 13.94
CA ARG A 221 5.31 -16.97 15.00
C ARG A 221 5.17 -18.45 14.63
N TYR A 222 6.23 -19.22 14.82
CA TYR A 222 6.30 -20.63 14.42
C TYR A 222 6.82 -21.49 15.57
N GLU A 223 6.28 -22.70 15.67
CA GLU A 223 6.68 -23.71 16.64
C GLU A 223 6.68 -25.10 15.98
N ILE A 224 7.46 -26.03 16.53
CA ILE A 224 7.54 -27.40 16.02
C ILE A 224 6.38 -28.26 16.55
N THR A 225 5.71 -29.00 15.66
CA THR A 225 4.65 -29.94 16.05
C THR A 225 5.23 -31.28 16.52
N ALA A 226 4.40 -32.15 17.12
CA ALA A 226 4.82 -33.51 17.47
C ALA A 226 5.34 -34.29 16.23
N ALA A 227 4.63 -34.20 15.10
CA ALA A 227 5.07 -34.78 13.83
C ALA A 227 6.39 -34.18 13.31
N GLY A 228 6.66 -32.90 13.57
CA GLY A 228 7.93 -32.25 13.26
C GLY A 228 9.11 -32.79 14.07
N ARG A 229 8.87 -33.15 15.33
CA ARG A 229 9.89 -33.73 16.23
C ARG A 229 10.22 -35.17 15.88
N GLU A 230 9.27 -35.94 15.36
CA GLU A 230 9.48 -37.32 14.91
C GLU A 230 10.30 -37.44 13.62
N VAL A 231 10.41 -36.34 12.87
CA VAL A 231 11.06 -36.28 11.54
C VAL A 231 12.53 -35.80 11.62
N LEU A 232 12.96 -35.31 12.79
CA LEU A 232 14.32 -34.85 13.08
C LEU A 232 15.24 -35.99 13.50
#